data_AF-A0A955RMW2-F1
#
_entry.id   AF-A0A955RMW2-F1
#
_cell.length_a   1.000
_cell.length_b   1.000
_cell.length_c   1.000
_cell.angle_alpha   90.00
_cell.angle_beta   90.00
_cell.angle_gamma   90.00
#
_symmetry.space_group_name_H-M   'P 1'
#
loop_
_entity.id
_entity.type
_entity.pdbx_description
1 polymer ?
#
loop_
_entity_poly.entity_id
_entity_poly.type
_entity_poly.pdbx_seq_one_letter_code
_entity_poly.pdbx_strand_id
1 'polypeptide(L)'
;SDFTVVAESHKEGVNVAMGDVDADGEDEVLVGMGGNGPQVMAYESYGERMDFNTFAYESDFRGGVRVAAGDLDSTHAGDEIVTIPGRRVWLGRPGIYKYVDVNLSEQHLYAYEGGRVAFDFPISSGTAKYPTPPGDYVIQSKNPLQNYRWEYGPEHPDNYDIKDVPWNMQFNGPYFLHGAFWHNNFGTPMSHGCINISIPNAQHIYEWVGVGDKVFIHY
;
A
#
# COMPACT_ATOMS: atom_id res chain seq x y z
N SER A 1 -27.24 19.43 -20.25
CA SER A 1 -27.57 18.49 -19.15
C SER A 1 -26.26 18.09 -18.52
N ASP A 2 -26.24 17.90 -17.20
CA ASP A 2 -25.07 17.40 -16.49
C ASP A 2 -25.32 15.92 -16.18
N PHE A 3 -24.32 15.07 -16.37
CA PHE A 3 -24.40 13.65 -16.00
C PHE A 3 -23.18 13.24 -15.16
N THR A 4 -23.41 12.31 -14.24
CA THR A 4 -22.40 11.86 -13.28
C THR A 4 -21.94 10.44 -13.65
N VAL A 5 -20.68 10.31 -14.03
CA VAL A 5 -20.09 9.00 -14.42
C VAL A 5 -19.63 8.19 -13.20
N VAL A 6 -19.13 8.87 -12.16
CA VAL A 6 -18.60 8.23 -10.95
C VAL A 6 -19.19 8.89 -9.70
N ALA A 7 -19.34 8.11 -8.62
CA ALA A 7 -19.83 8.62 -7.35
C ALA A 7 -18.95 9.77 -6.83
N GLU A 8 -19.53 10.76 -6.14
CA GLU A 8 -18.78 11.88 -5.53
C GLU A 8 -17.70 11.42 -4.52
N SER A 9 -17.87 10.22 -3.97
CA SER A 9 -16.91 9.57 -3.09
C SER A 9 -15.66 9.07 -3.82
N HIS A 10 -15.68 8.92 -5.15
CA HIS A 10 -14.54 8.46 -5.94
C HIS A 10 -13.42 9.51 -5.96
N LYS A 11 -12.22 9.15 -5.50
CA LYS A 11 -11.08 10.08 -5.33
C LYS A 11 -9.92 9.84 -6.29
N GLU A 12 -9.97 8.77 -7.06
CA GLU A 12 -8.86 8.30 -7.88
C GLU A 12 -8.89 8.87 -9.31
N GLY A 13 -9.92 9.67 -9.61
CA GLY A 13 -10.11 10.33 -10.89
C GLY A 13 -10.60 9.39 -11.99
N VAL A 14 -10.69 9.94 -13.20
CA VAL A 14 -11.03 9.22 -14.43
C VAL A 14 -10.11 9.68 -15.56
N ASN A 15 -9.96 8.84 -16.56
CA ASN A 15 -9.38 9.22 -17.84
C ASN A 15 -10.49 9.17 -18.91
N VAL A 16 -10.55 10.19 -19.75
CA VAL A 16 -11.64 10.37 -20.73
C VAL A 16 -11.03 10.46 -22.13
N ALA A 17 -11.67 9.83 -23.09
CA ALA A 17 -11.43 9.97 -24.53
C ALA A 17 -12.78 10.08 -25.26
N MET A 18 -12.74 10.48 -26.52
CA MET A 18 -13.92 10.52 -27.39
C MET A 18 -13.59 9.87 -28.73
N GLY A 19 -14.59 9.27 -29.37
CA GLY A 19 -14.53 8.69 -30.71
C GLY A 19 -15.81 7.93 -31.04
N ASP A 20 -16.10 7.76 -32.32
CA ASP A 20 -17.28 7.08 -32.87
C ASP A 20 -17.09 5.55 -32.77
N VAL A 21 -17.33 4.96 -31.61
CA VAL A 21 -17.06 3.55 -31.32
C VAL A 21 -18.20 2.61 -31.70
N ASP A 22 -19.38 3.13 -32.04
CA ASP A 22 -20.52 2.35 -32.52
C ASP A 22 -20.90 2.56 -33.99
N ALA A 23 -20.16 3.44 -34.69
CA ALA A 23 -20.25 3.73 -36.13
C ALA A 23 -21.56 4.41 -36.54
N ASP A 24 -22.15 5.21 -35.67
CA ASP A 24 -23.34 6.01 -35.98
C ASP A 24 -23.02 7.39 -36.58
N GLY A 25 -21.75 7.79 -36.52
CA GLY A 25 -21.21 9.05 -37.05
C GLY A 25 -21.13 10.19 -36.04
N GLU A 26 -21.44 9.95 -34.77
CA GLU A 26 -21.22 10.85 -33.64
C GLU A 26 -20.12 10.30 -32.71
N ASP A 27 -19.49 11.16 -31.90
CA ASP A 27 -18.44 10.72 -30.96
C ASP A 27 -19.05 10.30 -29.60
N GLU A 28 -18.68 9.11 -29.11
CA GLU A 28 -19.02 8.66 -27.75
C GLU A 28 -17.99 9.14 -26.74
N VAL A 29 -18.41 9.24 -25.47
CA VAL A 29 -17.53 9.52 -24.34
C VAL A 29 -17.08 8.21 -23.70
N LEU A 30 -15.79 7.89 -23.84
CA LEU A 30 -15.15 6.77 -23.18
C LEU A 30 -14.58 7.20 -21.83
N VAL A 31 -14.84 6.40 -20.79
CA VAL A 31 -14.36 6.66 -19.44
C VAL A 31 -13.61 5.44 -18.90
N GLY A 32 -12.30 5.62 -18.71
CA GLY A 32 -11.45 4.72 -17.95
C GLY A 32 -11.39 5.12 -16.48
N MET A 33 -11.68 4.17 -15.58
CA MET A 33 -11.61 4.42 -14.15
C MET A 33 -10.16 4.62 -13.69
N GLY A 34 -9.90 5.64 -12.88
CA GLY A 34 -8.67 5.73 -12.11
C GLY A 34 -8.79 4.87 -10.85
N GLY A 35 -7.85 3.94 -10.63
CA GLY A 35 -7.82 2.99 -9.52
C GLY A 35 -9.06 2.09 -9.40
N ASN A 36 -9.16 1.31 -8.31
CA ASN A 36 -10.23 0.33 -8.05
C ASN A 36 -10.53 -0.69 -9.17
N GLY A 37 -9.63 -0.85 -10.14
CA GLY A 37 -9.72 -1.81 -11.22
C GLY A 37 -9.80 -1.17 -12.61
N PRO A 38 -9.57 -1.98 -13.66
CA PRO A 38 -9.38 -1.49 -15.02
C PRO A 38 -10.69 -1.33 -15.79
N GLN A 39 -11.69 -0.71 -15.15
CA GLN A 39 -13.02 -0.59 -15.73
C GLN A 39 -13.08 0.50 -16.81
N VAL A 40 -13.66 0.16 -17.96
CA VAL A 40 -13.96 1.07 -19.07
C VAL A 40 -15.47 1.08 -19.30
N MET A 41 -16.04 2.28 -19.42
CA MET A 41 -17.44 2.50 -19.74
C MET A 41 -17.56 3.45 -20.94
N ALA A 42 -18.64 3.33 -21.72
CA ALA A 42 -18.96 4.27 -22.79
C ALA A 42 -20.33 4.93 -22.56
N TYR A 43 -20.46 6.15 -23.06
CA TYR A 43 -21.65 6.99 -22.99
C TYR A 43 -21.85 7.67 -24.33
N GLU A 44 -23.10 7.88 -24.69
CA GLU A 44 -23.50 8.74 -25.80
C GLU A 44 -22.96 10.17 -25.59
N SER A 45 -22.81 10.92 -26.68
CA SER A 45 -22.36 12.32 -26.66
C SER A 45 -23.20 13.23 -25.73
N TYR A 46 -24.48 12.89 -25.53
CA TYR A 46 -25.41 13.58 -24.63
C TYR A 46 -25.50 13.00 -23.21
N GLY A 47 -24.67 12.01 -22.88
CA GLY A 47 -24.48 11.47 -21.53
C GLY A 47 -25.37 10.29 -21.15
N GLU A 48 -26.11 9.71 -22.09
CA GLU A 48 -26.79 8.43 -21.88
C GLU A 48 -25.77 7.30 -21.80
N ARG A 49 -25.95 6.37 -20.87
CA ARG A 49 -25.00 5.28 -20.68
C ARG A 49 -25.26 4.17 -21.71
N MET A 50 -24.24 3.79 -22.46
CA MET A 50 -24.30 2.66 -23.39
C MET A 50 -24.20 1.32 -22.66
N ASP A 51 -24.58 0.23 -23.33
CA ASP A 51 -24.32 -1.14 -22.88
C ASP A 51 -22.86 -1.58 -23.16
N PHE A 52 -21.91 -0.72 -22.78
CA PHE A 52 -20.48 -1.00 -22.85
C PHE A 52 -19.87 -0.77 -21.47
N ASN A 53 -19.53 -1.87 -20.80
CA ASN A 53 -18.93 -1.87 -19.48
C ASN A 53 -18.03 -3.10 -19.32
N THR A 54 -16.72 -2.90 -19.39
CA THR A 54 -15.75 -3.99 -19.41
C THR A 54 -14.58 -3.72 -18.48
N PHE A 55 -13.86 -4.78 -18.13
CA PHE A 55 -12.58 -4.71 -17.44
C PHE A 55 -11.47 -5.05 -18.44
N ALA A 56 -10.58 -4.09 -18.69
CA ALA A 56 -9.55 -4.22 -19.74
C ALA A 56 -8.43 -5.20 -19.38
N TYR A 57 -8.23 -5.49 -18.09
CA TYR A 57 -7.18 -6.38 -17.58
C TYR A 57 -7.74 -7.37 -16.56
N GLU A 58 -6.87 -8.26 -16.07
CA GLU A 58 -7.19 -9.31 -15.10
C GLU A 58 -7.96 -8.79 -13.89
N SER A 59 -8.85 -9.64 -13.37
CA SER A 59 -9.76 -9.30 -12.26
C SER A 59 -9.06 -8.99 -10.94
N ASP A 60 -7.77 -9.32 -10.80
CA ASP A 60 -6.92 -8.98 -9.65
C ASP A 60 -6.12 -7.68 -9.85
N PHE A 61 -6.16 -7.08 -11.04
CA PHE A 61 -5.57 -5.77 -11.30
C PHE A 61 -6.39 -4.70 -10.56
N ARG A 62 -5.69 -3.89 -9.75
CA ARG A 62 -6.29 -2.82 -8.92
C ARG A 62 -5.91 -1.40 -9.38
N GLY A 63 -5.08 -1.29 -10.42
CA GLY A 63 -4.82 -0.01 -11.05
C GLY A 63 -6.03 0.48 -11.83
N GLY A 64 -6.00 1.75 -12.24
CA GLY A 64 -6.98 2.26 -13.20
C GLY A 64 -6.66 1.84 -14.63
N VAL A 65 -7.41 2.38 -15.57
CA VAL A 65 -7.18 2.23 -17.01
C VAL A 65 -7.20 3.61 -17.68
N ARG A 66 -6.32 3.81 -18.65
CA ARG A 66 -6.39 4.96 -19.56
C ARG A 66 -6.88 4.48 -20.90
N VAL A 67 -7.71 5.29 -21.52
CA VAL A 67 -8.44 5.02 -22.75
C VAL A 67 -8.06 6.05 -23.82
N ALA A 68 -8.04 5.60 -25.06
CA ALA A 68 -8.01 6.43 -26.26
C ALA A 68 -8.90 5.76 -27.32
N ALA A 69 -9.46 6.53 -28.23
CA ALA A 69 -10.20 6.04 -29.39
C ALA A 69 -9.53 6.51 -30.68
N GLY A 70 -9.65 5.72 -31.73
CA GLY A 70 -9.34 6.12 -33.10
C GLY A 70 -9.33 4.95 -34.06
N ASP A 71 -9.55 5.23 -35.33
CA ASP A 71 -9.40 4.27 -36.43
C ASP A 71 -7.94 3.79 -36.57
N LEU A 72 -7.71 2.52 -36.28
CA LEU A 72 -6.43 1.82 -36.33
C LEU A 72 -6.41 0.70 -37.36
N ASP A 73 -7.57 0.27 -37.86
CA ASP A 73 -7.68 -0.85 -38.80
C ASP A 73 -8.13 -0.42 -40.22
N SER A 74 -8.39 0.87 -40.44
CA SER A 74 -8.80 1.53 -41.69
C SER A 74 -10.11 1.02 -42.29
N THR A 75 -10.91 0.28 -41.52
CA THR A 75 -12.19 -0.28 -41.98
C THR A 75 -13.31 0.75 -42.03
N HIS A 76 -13.13 1.93 -41.41
CA HIS A 76 -14.16 2.98 -41.26
C HIS A 76 -15.46 2.45 -40.63
N ALA A 77 -15.37 1.41 -39.80
CA ALA A 77 -16.51 0.76 -39.14
C ALA A 77 -16.64 1.17 -37.67
N GLY A 78 -16.18 2.38 -37.33
CA GLY A 78 -16.04 2.91 -35.98
C GLY A 78 -14.58 2.97 -35.52
N ASP A 79 -14.32 3.76 -34.49
CA ASP A 79 -13.03 3.93 -33.82
C ASP A 79 -12.75 2.76 -32.85
N GLU A 80 -11.52 2.26 -32.81
CA GLU A 80 -11.12 1.26 -31.83
C GLU A 80 -10.76 1.88 -30.47
N ILE A 81 -11.15 1.21 -29.40
CA ILE A 81 -10.75 1.56 -28.04
C ILE A 81 -9.37 0.96 -27.72
N VAL A 82 -8.38 1.81 -27.52
CA VAL A 82 -7.06 1.44 -27.01
C VAL A 82 -7.02 1.66 -25.50
N THR A 83 -6.56 0.65 -24.77
CA THR A 83 -6.37 0.74 -23.33
C THR A 83 -4.90 0.60 -22.96
N ILE A 84 -4.44 1.42 -22.02
CA ILE A 84 -3.17 1.20 -21.31
C ILE A 84 -3.42 1.15 -19.80
N PRO A 85 -2.66 0.34 -19.05
CA PRO A 85 -2.82 0.27 -17.61
C PRO A 85 -2.55 1.65 -16.99
N GLY A 86 -3.55 2.15 -16.29
CA GLY A 86 -3.46 3.37 -15.51
C GLY A 86 -2.56 3.18 -14.29
N ARG A 87 -2.09 4.30 -13.74
CA ARG A 87 -1.24 4.30 -12.55
C ARG A 87 -1.95 3.53 -11.43
N ARG A 88 -1.27 2.58 -10.79
CA ARG A 88 -1.69 2.02 -9.49
C ARG A 88 -1.92 3.20 -8.54
N VAL A 89 -3.17 3.43 -8.15
CA VAL A 89 -3.54 4.53 -7.24
C VAL A 89 -3.44 3.97 -5.83
N TRP A 90 -2.36 4.40 -5.15
CA TRP A 90 -2.05 4.32 -3.73
C TRP A 90 -2.72 3.21 -2.91
N LEU A 91 -2.03 2.08 -2.75
CA LEU A 91 -2.08 1.39 -1.46
C LEU A 91 -1.53 2.39 -0.43
N GLY A 92 -2.30 2.76 0.60
CA GLY A 92 -1.80 3.58 1.69
C GLY A 92 -2.67 4.75 2.20
N ARG A 93 -2.04 5.65 2.97
CA ARG A 93 -2.65 6.82 3.63
C ARG A 93 -2.47 8.07 2.75
N PRO A 94 -3.54 8.58 2.10
CA PRO A 94 -3.46 9.78 1.28
C PRO A 94 -2.94 10.97 2.08
N GLY A 95 -2.00 11.74 1.51
CA GLY A 95 -1.43 12.92 2.16
C GLY A 95 -0.15 12.68 2.97
N ILE A 96 0.33 11.44 3.07
CA ILE A 96 1.63 11.14 3.68
C ILE A 96 2.56 10.57 2.62
N TYR A 97 3.63 11.31 2.31
CA TYR A 97 4.56 10.92 1.24
C TYR A 97 5.38 9.68 1.61
N LYS A 98 5.81 9.56 2.87
CA LYS A 98 6.71 8.52 3.34
C LYS A 98 6.35 8.05 4.74
N TYR A 99 6.10 6.76 4.93
CA TYR A 99 5.76 6.20 6.24
C TYR A 99 5.88 4.67 6.29
N VAL A 100 5.90 4.13 7.50
CA VAL A 100 5.82 2.70 7.82
C VAL A 100 4.42 2.39 8.34
N ASP A 101 3.86 1.27 7.91
CA ASP A 101 2.55 0.77 8.29
C ASP A 101 2.69 -0.68 8.75
N VAL A 102 2.23 -0.96 9.97
CA VAL A 102 2.38 -2.25 10.63
C VAL A 102 1.00 -2.76 10.99
N ASN A 103 0.65 -3.90 10.38
CA ASN A 103 -0.57 -4.63 10.68
C ASN A 103 -0.25 -5.78 11.65
N LEU A 104 -0.77 -5.67 12.87
CA LEU A 104 -0.59 -6.64 13.94
C LEU A 104 -1.43 -7.91 13.74
N SER A 105 -2.56 -7.84 13.04
CA SER A 105 -3.35 -9.04 12.72
C SER A 105 -2.67 -9.89 11.65
N GLU A 106 -2.11 -9.23 10.64
CA GLU A 106 -1.39 -9.88 9.54
C GLU A 106 0.08 -10.21 9.89
N GLN A 107 0.59 -9.67 11.00
CA GLN A 107 2.01 -9.74 11.36
C GLN A 107 2.91 -9.28 10.21
N HIS A 108 2.58 -8.11 9.66
CA HIS A 108 3.17 -7.64 8.41
C HIS A 108 3.51 -6.15 8.46
N LEU A 109 4.58 -5.78 7.76
CA LEU A 109 5.01 -4.40 7.61
C LEU A 109 4.99 -4.02 6.13
N TYR A 110 4.35 -2.89 5.85
CA TYR A 110 4.41 -2.19 4.57
C TYR A 110 5.05 -0.82 4.76
N ALA A 111 6.08 -0.50 3.99
CA ALA A 111 6.68 0.82 3.95
C ALA A 111 6.29 1.51 2.64
N TYR A 112 5.83 2.75 2.71
CA TYR A 112 5.32 3.49 1.56
C TYR A 112 6.19 4.71 1.27
N GLU A 113 6.51 4.94 0.00
CA GLU A 113 7.11 6.19 -0.52
C GLU A 113 6.40 6.63 -1.80
N GLY A 114 5.89 7.85 -1.85
CA GLY A 114 5.22 8.37 -3.05
C GLY A 114 4.06 7.48 -3.53
N GLY A 115 3.49 6.69 -2.61
CA GLY A 115 2.30 5.86 -2.85
C GLY A 115 2.54 4.51 -3.43
N ARG A 116 3.80 4.13 -3.36
CA ARG A 116 4.28 2.84 -3.77
C ARG A 116 4.82 2.17 -2.53
N VAL A 117 4.58 0.87 -2.45
CA VAL A 117 5.22 0.01 -1.46
C VAL A 117 6.71 -0.02 -1.79
N ALA A 118 7.53 0.54 -0.91
CA ALA A 118 8.98 0.48 -0.95
C ALA A 118 9.48 -0.83 -0.33
N PHE A 119 8.84 -1.27 0.76
CA PHE A 119 9.12 -2.55 1.41
C PHE A 119 7.83 -3.24 1.86
N ASP A 120 7.89 -4.57 1.84
CA ASP A 120 6.81 -5.49 2.15
C ASP A 120 7.46 -6.74 2.72
N PHE A 121 7.21 -7.03 4.00
CA PHE A 121 7.71 -8.25 4.63
C PHE A 121 7.00 -8.61 5.94
N PRO A 122 7.02 -9.90 6.31
CA PRO A 122 6.50 -10.34 7.60
C PRO A 122 7.36 -9.85 8.77
N ILE A 123 6.70 -9.64 9.90
CA ILE A 123 7.29 -9.22 11.18
C ILE A 123 6.85 -10.16 12.30
N SER A 124 7.45 -10.03 13.49
CA SER A 124 6.92 -10.62 14.72
C SER A 124 6.76 -9.54 15.77
N SER A 125 5.52 -9.20 16.11
CA SER A 125 5.21 -8.22 17.15
C SER A 125 5.22 -8.82 18.55
N GLY A 126 4.83 -8.02 19.53
CA GLY A 126 4.60 -8.43 20.92
C GLY A 126 3.54 -9.50 21.04
N THR A 127 3.80 -10.48 21.91
CA THR A 127 2.82 -11.53 22.26
C THR A 127 1.62 -10.95 23.02
N ALA A 128 0.55 -11.72 23.18
CA ALA A 128 -0.61 -11.30 23.98
C ALA A 128 -0.25 -10.93 25.44
N LYS A 129 0.81 -11.54 26.00
CA LYS A 129 1.31 -11.22 27.35
C LYS A 129 2.06 -9.88 27.39
N TYR A 130 2.70 -9.51 26.29
CA TYR A 130 3.54 -8.32 26.15
C TYR A 130 3.23 -7.61 24.82
N PRO A 131 2.02 -7.03 24.68
CA PRO A 131 1.51 -6.59 23.39
C PRO A 131 2.25 -5.38 22.85
N THR A 132 2.38 -5.31 21.52
CA THR A 132 2.78 -4.06 20.85
C THR A 132 1.57 -3.11 20.85
N PRO A 133 1.71 -1.88 21.37
CA PRO A 133 0.60 -0.94 21.40
C PRO A 133 0.30 -0.39 19.99
N PRO A 134 -0.95 -0.41 19.51
CA PRO A 134 -1.34 0.28 18.29
C PRO A 134 -1.30 1.80 18.50
N GLY A 135 -1.11 2.55 17.42
CA GLY A 135 -1.09 4.01 17.43
C GLY A 135 -0.34 4.63 16.27
N ASP A 136 -0.34 5.97 16.28
CA ASP A 136 0.31 6.81 15.29
C ASP A 136 1.59 7.38 15.90
N TYR A 137 2.73 6.86 15.47
CA TYR A 137 4.04 7.17 16.00
C TYR A 137 4.94 7.84 14.97
N VAL A 138 6.16 8.17 15.40
CA VAL A 138 7.26 8.59 14.53
C VAL A 138 8.52 7.85 14.95
N ILE A 139 9.47 7.69 14.04
CA ILE A 139 10.82 7.25 14.40
C ILE A 139 11.46 8.33 15.28
N GLN A 140 11.68 8.00 16.56
CA GLN A 140 12.21 8.90 17.58
C GLN A 140 13.74 8.93 17.58
N SER A 141 14.36 7.78 17.37
CA SER A 141 15.81 7.62 17.35
C SER A 141 16.21 6.38 16.57
N LYS A 142 17.48 6.32 16.15
CA LYS A 142 18.05 5.20 15.40
C LYS A 142 19.39 4.82 16.00
N ASN A 143 19.63 3.53 16.18
CA ASN A 143 20.89 3.01 16.71
C ASN A 143 21.26 1.70 15.99
N PRO A 144 22.41 1.64 15.28
CA PRO A 144 22.76 0.45 14.50
C PRO A 144 22.99 -0.80 15.36
N LEU A 145 23.34 -0.66 16.65
CA LEU A 145 23.59 -1.78 17.57
C LEU A 145 23.12 -1.42 18.99
N GLN A 146 22.30 -2.27 19.61
CA GLN A 146 21.77 -2.05 20.95
C GLN A 146 21.73 -3.33 21.77
N ASN A 147 22.00 -3.21 23.08
CA ASN A 147 21.81 -4.29 24.03
C ASN A 147 20.44 -4.14 24.70
N TYR A 148 19.71 -5.24 24.80
CA TYR A 148 18.41 -5.32 25.47
C TYR A 148 18.51 -6.26 26.65
N ARG A 149 18.32 -5.72 27.86
CA ARG A 149 18.28 -6.50 29.08
C ARG A 149 17.07 -6.11 29.92
N TRP A 150 16.35 -7.10 30.41
CA TRP A 150 15.26 -6.91 31.35
C TRP A 150 15.14 -8.07 32.33
N GLU A 151 14.88 -7.73 33.59
CA GLU A 151 14.68 -8.68 34.68
C GLU A 151 13.33 -8.43 35.36
N TYR A 152 12.44 -9.42 35.31
CA TYR A 152 11.14 -9.44 36.00
C TYR A 152 11.24 -10.00 37.44
N GLY A 153 12.39 -10.55 37.82
CA GLY A 153 12.68 -11.11 39.15
C GLY A 153 13.73 -12.22 39.09
N PRO A 154 14.24 -12.69 40.24
CA PRO A 154 15.20 -13.80 40.27
C PRO A 154 14.66 -15.03 39.55
N GLU A 155 15.46 -15.60 38.63
CA GLU A 155 15.15 -16.81 37.86
C GLU A 155 13.84 -16.78 37.05
N HIS A 156 13.25 -15.60 36.81
CA HIS A 156 12.01 -15.49 36.05
C HIS A 156 12.24 -15.92 34.58
N PRO A 157 11.39 -16.78 33.99
CA PRO A 157 11.62 -17.37 32.68
C PRO A 157 11.60 -16.37 31.52
N ASP A 158 10.94 -15.22 31.71
CA ASP A 158 10.88 -14.13 30.73
C ASP A 158 12.01 -13.11 30.88
N ASN A 159 12.97 -13.32 31.80
CA ASN A 159 14.18 -12.51 31.84
C ASN A 159 14.97 -12.68 30.55
N TYR A 160 15.52 -11.60 30.03
CA TYR A 160 16.36 -11.64 28.84
C TYR A 160 17.55 -10.69 28.94
N ASP A 161 18.66 -11.08 28.30
CA ASP A 161 19.86 -10.28 28.10
C ASP A 161 20.41 -10.60 26.70
N ILE A 162 19.97 -9.82 25.72
CA ILE A 162 20.31 -9.97 24.30
C ILE A 162 21.26 -8.85 23.93
N LYS A 163 22.44 -9.21 23.41
CA LYS A 163 23.48 -8.27 23.02
C LYS A 163 23.53 -8.07 21.52
N ASP A 164 24.04 -6.91 21.11
CA ASP A 164 24.37 -6.60 19.73
C ASP A 164 23.18 -6.74 18.77
N VAL A 165 21.98 -6.34 19.23
CA VAL A 165 20.77 -6.34 18.40
C VAL A 165 20.91 -5.25 17.34
N PRO A 166 20.83 -5.57 16.05
CA PRO A 166 21.13 -4.60 15.00
C PRO A 166 19.90 -3.79 14.55
N TRP A 167 20.16 -2.64 13.94
CA TRP A 167 19.19 -1.85 13.16
C TRP A 167 17.97 -1.35 13.95
N ASN A 168 18.21 -0.75 15.12
CA ASN A 168 17.16 -0.35 16.05
C ASN A 168 16.56 1.00 15.68
N MET A 169 15.25 1.05 15.56
CA MET A 169 14.46 2.25 15.24
C MET A 169 13.39 2.41 16.31
N GLN A 170 13.57 3.37 17.22
CA GLN A 170 12.64 3.62 18.32
C GLN A 170 11.39 4.31 17.80
N PHE A 171 10.20 3.86 18.18
CA PHE A 171 8.94 4.53 17.81
C PHE A 171 8.11 4.97 19.01
N ASN A 172 8.26 4.31 20.17
CA ASN A 172 7.49 4.65 21.36
C ASN A 172 8.19 4.17 22.64
N GLY A 173 8.80 5.05 23.44
CA GLY A 173 9.32 4.69 24.76
C GLY A 173 10.25 3.46 24.71
N PRO A 174 9.88 2.31 25.32
CA PRO A 174 10.70 1.09 25.28
C PRO A 174 10.57 0.27 23.98
N TYR A 175 9.73 0.67 23.02
CA TYR A 175 9.39 -0.11 21.83
C TYR A 175 10.18 0.33 20.59
N PHE A 176 10.71 -0.68 19.88
CA PHE A 176 11.55 -0.52 18.71
C PHE A 176 11.11 -1.43 17.57
N LEU A 177 11.35 -1.01 16.33
CA LEU A 177 11.55 -1.95 15.23
C LEU A 177 13.05 -2.30 15.21
N HIS A 178 13.41 -3.58 15.09
CA HIS A 178 14.83 -3.98 15.02
C HIS A 178 15.03 -5.34 14.35
N GLY A 179 16.28 -5.63 13.98
CA GLY A 179 16.67 -6.95 13.51
C GLY A 179 16.63 -7.98 14.64
N ALA A 180 16.02 -9.14 14.42
CA ALA A 180 16.01 -10.24 15.37
C ALA A 180 16.77 -11.45 14.80
N PHE A 181 17.90 -11.81 15.41
CA PHE A 181 18.71 -12.95 15.00
C PHE A 181 18.39 -14.24 15.76
N TRP A 182 17.65 -14.15 16.86
CA TRP A 182 17.38 -15.27 17.77
C TRP A 182 16.19 -16.15 17.36
N HIS A 183 15.41 -15.74 16.35
CA HIS A 183 14.36 -16.57 15.75
C HIS A 183 14.12 -16.21 14.28
N ASN A 184 13.43 -17.10 13.57
CA ASN A 184 13.00 -16.88 12.18
C ASN A 184 11.47 -16.97 11.99
N ASN A 185 10.69 -17.00 13.09
CA ASN A 185 9.23 -17.17 13.08
C ASN A 185 8.45 -15.90 12.68
N PHE A 186 8.93 -15.16 11.67
CA PHE A 186 8.25 -13.96 11.17
C PHE A 186 6.87 -14.32 10.60
N GLY A 187 5.85 -13.51 10.88
CA GLY A 187 4.44 -13.82 10.65
C GLY A 187 3.73 -14.35 11.89
N THR A 188 4.39 -14.44 13.03
CA THR A 188 3.80 -14.85 14.32
C THR A 188 4.31 -13.94 15.45
N PRO A 189 3.46 -13.51 16.41
CA PRO A 189 3.91 -12.72 17.55
C PRO A 189 4.93 -13.48 18.42
N MET A 190 6.06 -12.86 18.74
CA MET A 190 7.17 -13.52 19.45
C MET A 190 7.87 -12.63 20.49
N SER A 191 7.62 -11.31 20.50
CA SER A 191 8.44 -10.37 21.26
C SER A 191 7.79 -9.94 22.58
N HIS A 192 8.55 -9.13 23.34
CA HIS A 192 8.08 -8.41 24.53
C HIS A 192 7.50 -7.01 24.21
N GLY A 193 7.06 -6.80 22.96
CA GLY A 193 6.41 -5.58 22.50
C GLY A 193 7.12 -4.89 21.32
N CYS A 194 8.41 -5.14 21.13
CA CYS A 194 9.13 -4.69 19.93
C CYS A 194 8.60 -5.36 18.65
N ILE A 195 8.91 -4.77 17.50
CA ILE A 195 8.61 -5.37 16.20
C ILE A 195 9.90 -5.99 15.67
N ASN A 196 9.95 -7.31 15.69
CA ASN A 196 11.09 -8.09 15.23
C ASN A 196 11.02 -8.23 13.72
N ILE A 197 12.14 -7.95 13.05
CA ILE A 197 12.29 -7.99 11.60
C ILE A 197 13.51 -8.88 11.27
N SER A 198 13.52 -9.56 10.13
CA SER A 198 14.72 -10.28 9.68
C SER A 198 15.89 -9.31 9.51
N ILE A 199 17.12 -9.74 9.79
CA ILE A 199 18.30 -8.84 9.72
C ILE A 199 18.39 -8.10 8.37
N PRO A 200 18.25 -8.75 7.20
CA PRO A 200 18.35 -8.06 5.91
C PRO A 200 17.27 -6.99 5.73
N ASN A 201 16.02 -7.30 6.09
CA ASN A 201 14.91 -6.36 5.97
C ASN A 201 15.04 -5.20 6.97
N ALA A 202 15.51 -5.49 8.18
CA ALA A 202 15.76 -4.50 9.21
C ALA A 202 16.83 -3.50 8.77
N GLN A 203 17.89 -3.97 8.10
CA GLN A 203 18.91 -3.10 7.52
C GLN A 203 18.30 -2.18 6.46
N HIS A 204 17.58 -2.74 5.49
CA HIS A 204 17.00 -1.96 4.39
C HIS A 204 16.06 -0.87 4.89
N ILE A 205 15.14 -1.21 5.79
CA ILE A 205 14.21 -0.22 6.34
C ILE A 205 14.94 0.79 7.24
N TYR A 206 15.93 0.35 8.02
CA TYR A 206 16.75 1.25 8.83
C TYR A 206 17.48 2.27 7.96
N GLU A 207 18.08 1.88 6.86
CA GLU A 207 18.76 2.80 5.94
C GLU A 207 17.77 3.76 5.26
N TRP A 208 16.54 3.29 4.98
CA TRP A 208 15.52 4.08 4.29
C TRP A 208 14.76 5.06 5.18
N VAL A 209 14.44 4.74 6.43
CA VAL A 209 13.69 5.65 7.33
C VAL A 209 14.59 6.72 7.94
N GLY A 210 14.06 7.94 8.07
CA GLY A 210 14.62 9.03 8.85
C GLY A 210 13.98 9.15 10.23
N VAL A 211 14.67 9.83 11.16
CA VAL A 211 14.03 10.31 12.40
C VAL A 211 12.94 11.30 12.03
N GLY A 212 11.74 11.12 12.58
CA GLY A 212 10.54 11.89 12.27
C GLY A 212 9.60 11.23 11.25
N ASP A 213 10.05 10.22 10.51
CA ASP A 213 9.18 9.46 9.61
C ASP A 213 8.06 8.76 10.40
N LYS A 214 6.86 8.74 9.82
CA LYS A 214 5.66 8.22 10.49
C LYS A 214 5.68 6.69 10.56
N VAL A 215 5.19 6.15 11.67
CA VAL A 215 4.95 4.73 11.87
C VAL A 215 3.52 4.54 12.35
N PHE A 216 2.70 3.86 11.57
CA PHE A 216 1.33 3.52 11.94
C PHE A 216 1.29 2.07 12.37
N ILE A 217 0.71 1.80 13.54
CA ILE A 217 0.56 0.45 14.07
C ILE A 217 -0.92 0.22 14.35
N HIS A 218 -1.50 -0.81 13.73
CA HIS A 218 -2.91 -1.12 13.86
C HIS A 218 -3.16 -2.62 13.77
N TYR A 219 -4.42 -3.01 13.98
CA TYR A 219 -4.91 -4.37 13.74
C TYR A 219 -5.57 -4.48 12.37
#